data_AF-A0A3B9VIF8-F1
#
_entry.id   AF-A0A3B9VIF8-F1
#
_cell.length_a   1.000
_cell.length_b   1.000
_cell.length_c   1.000
_cell.angle_alpha   90.00
_cell.angle_beta   90.00
_cell.angle_gamma   90.00
#
_symmetry.space_group_name_H-M   'P 1'
#
loop_
_entity.id
_entity.type
_entity.pdbx_description
1 polymer ?
#
loop_
_entity_poly.entity_id
_entity_poly.type
_entity_poly.pdbx_seq_one_letter_code
_entity_poly.pdbx_strand_id
1 'polypeptide(L)'
;MSNKQAVLIKADDEWEGLYVSNKLVEEGDPINEGVERLTYFAMLARLYNFNLSDILVKEPSKELQEEIYGTGNFPEFWEEEN
;
A
#
# COMPACT_ATOMS: atom_id res chain seq x y z
N MET A 1 -5.99 -20.20 6.38
CA MET A 1 -4.81 -19.46 5.89
C MET A 1 -4.93 -18.05 6.41
N SER A 2 -3.89 -17.48 7.01
CA SER A 2 -3.90 -16.08 7.43
C SER A 2 -3.73 -15.18 6.20
N ASN A 3 -4.61 -14.20 6.01
CA ASN A 3 -4.43 -13.19 4.97
C ASN A 3 -3.20 -12.33 5.31
N LYS A 4 -2.49 -11.87 4.29
CA LYS A 4 -1.40 -10.92 4.49
C LYS A 4 -1.98 -9.52 4.75
N GLN A 5 -1.31 -8.76 5.60
CA GLN A 5 -1.62 -7.35 5.82
C GLN A 5 -1.25 -6.55 4.57
N ALA A 6 -2.16 -5.68 4.12
CA ALA A 6 -1.96 -4.77 3.01
C ALA A 6 -2.11 -3.32 3.48
N VAL A 7 -1.19 -2.45 3.06
CA VAL A 7 -1.19 -1.03 3.38
C VAL A 7 -1.09 -0.23 2.09
N LEU A 8 -2.05 0.65 1.86
CA LEU A 8 -2.03 1.62 0.77
C LEU A 8 -1.54 2.96 1.32
N ILE A 9 -0.39 3.40 0.84
CA ILE A 9 0.18 4.72 1.10
C ILE A 9 -0.29 5.68 0.03
N LYS A 10 -0.69 6.87 0.46
CA LYS A 10 -0.97 8.01 -0.40
C LYS A 10 -0.05 9.14 -0.01
N ALA A 11 0.75 9.58 -0.96
CA ALA A 11 1.61 10.74 -0.82
C ALA A 11 0.88 12.02 -1.25
N ASP A 12 1.48 13.17 -0.92
CA ASP A 12 0.89 14.49 -1.18
C ASP A 12 0.81 14.84 -2.67
N ASP A 13 1.59 14.15 -3.50
CA ASP A 13 1.74 14.36 -4.94
C ASP A 13 0.90 13.38 -5.79
N GLU A 14 -0.19 12.83 -5.21
CA GLU A 14 -1.07 11.82 -5.82
C GLU A 14 -0.42 10.44 -6.06
N TRP A 15 0.86 10.30 -5.73
CA TRP A 15 1.54 9.00 -5.74
C TRP A 15 0.95 8.06 -4.69
N GLU A 16 0.78 6.81 -5.08
CA GLU A 16 0.31 5.74 -4.22
C GLU A 16 1.28 4.55 -4.25
N GLY A 17 1.44 3.89 -3.10
CA GLY A 17 2.23 2.66 -2.95
C GLY A 17 1.43 1.61 -2.18
N LEU A 18 1.27 0.42 -2.76
CA LEU A 18 0.67 -0.73 -2.09
C LEU A 18 1.78 -1.62 -1.53
N TYR A 19 1.70 -1.89 -0.23
CA TYR A 19 2.59 -2.78 0.48
C TYR A 19 1.83 -3.99 0.98
N VAL A 20 2.40 -5.19 0.80
CA VAL A 20 1.83 -6.43 1.33
C VAL A 20 2.90 -7.16 2.12
N SER A 21 2.66 -7.39 3.41
CA SER A 21 3.68 -7.90 4.34
C SER A 21 4.99 -7.11 4.25
N ASN A 22 4.88 -5.77 4.38
CA ASN A 22 6.00 -4.81 4.46
C ASN A 22 6.86 -4.67 3.20
N LYS A 23 6.43 -5.28 2.09
CA LYS A 23 7.11 -5.16 0.78
C LYS A 23 6.25 -4.37 -0.18
N LEU A 24 6.86 -3.44 -0.89
CA LEU A 24 6.22 -2.77 -2.01
C LEU A 24 5.84 -3.82 -3.07
N VAL A 25 4.57 -3.86 -3.44
CA VAL A 25 4.05 -4.76 -4.46
C VAL A 25 3.58 -4.02 -5.70
N GLU A 26 3.18 -2.76 -5.55
CA GLU A 26 2.69 -1.92 -6.63
C GLU A 26 2.85 -0.44 -6.28
N GLU A 27 3.13 0.40 -7.28
CA GLU A 27 3.22 1.87 -7.14
C GLU A 27 2.68 2.58 -8.38
N GLY A 28 2.18 3.82 -8.22
CA GLY A 28 1.68 4.60 -9.35
C GLY A 28 1.07 5.94 -8.96
N ASP A 29 0.72 6.75 -9.96
CA ASP A 29 0.22 8.12 -9.80
C ASP A 29 -1.10 8.31 -10.55
N PRO A 30 -2.26 7.90 -10.00
CA PRO A 30 -2.48 6.98 -8.87
C PRO A 30 -2.41 5.50 -9.28
N ILE A 31 -2.49 4.55 -8.33
CA ILE A 31 -2.54 3.11 -8.64
C ILE A 31 -3.90 2.74 -9.26
N ASN A 32 -3.97 2.72 -10.59
CA ASN A 32 -5.10 2.17 -11.34
C ASN A 32 -4.84 1.92 -12.84
N GLU A 33 -3.60 1.85 -13.34
CA GLU A 33 -3.16 1.54 -14.73
C GLU A 33 -4.24 1.50 -15.86
N GLY A 34 -5.05 2.56 -16.01
CA GLY A 34 -6.12 2.61 -17.02
C GLY A 34 -7.29 1.62 -16.85
N VAL A 35 -7.44 1.00 -15.68
CA VAL A 35 -8.53 0.08 -15.32
C VAL A 35 -9.36 0.62 -14.16
N GLU A 36 -10.58 0.11 -14.03
CA GLU A 36 -11.42 0.34 -12.85
C GLU A 36 -10.68 -0.04 -11.57
N ARG A 37 -10.48 0.93 -10.67
CA ARG A 37 -9.69 0.79 -9.44
C ARG A 37 -10.07 -0.45 -8.64
N LEU A 38 -11.36 -0.68 -8.42
CA LEU A 38 -11.85 -1.86 -7.68
C LEU A 38 -11.41 -3.18 -8.35
N THR A 39 -11.45 -3.24 -9.68
CA THR A 39 -11.02 -4.41 -10.45
C THR A 39 -9.51 -4.64 -10.29
N TYR A 40 -8.72 -3.57 -10.33
CA TYR A 40 -7.27 -3.65 -10.16
C TYR A 40 -6.89 -4.16 -8.78
N PHE A 41 -7.41 -3.55 -7.71
CA PHE A 41 -7.13 -3.99 -6.36
C PHE A 41 -7.68 -5.39 -6.07
N ALA A 42 -8.80 -5.79 -6.67
CA ALA A 42 -9.29 -7.18 -6.58
C ALA A 42 -8.34 -8.20 -7.23
N MET A 43 -7.70 -7.84 -8.34
CA MET A 43 -6.67 -8.66 -8.96
C MET A 43 -5.44 -8.77 -8.05
N LEU A 44 -4.94 -7.65 -7.52
CA LEU A 44 -3.81 -7.62 -6.59
C LEU A 44 -4.09 -8.42 -5.31
N ALA A 45 -5.30 -8.30 -4.75
CA ALA A 45 -5.73 -9.05 -3.57
C ALA A 45 -5.61 -10.57 -3.77
N ARG A 46 -6.03 -11.05 -4.95
CA ARG A 46 -5.88 -12.47 -5.32
C ARG A 46 -4.42 -12.86 -5.52
N LEU A 47 -3.62 -12.02 -6.17
CA LEU A 47 -2.21 -12.31 -6.48
C LEU A 47 -1.34 -12.36 -5.22
N TYR A 48 -1.56 -11.42 -4.29
CA TYR A 48 -0.76 -11.26 -3.09
C TYR A 48 -1.39 -11.87 -1.82
N ASN A 49 -2.57 -12.47 -1.93
CA ASN A 49 -3.29 -13.14 -0.84
C ASN A 49 -3.57 -12.22 0.36
N PHE A 50 -4.12 -11.04 0.08
CA PHE A 50 -4.69 -10.13 1.07
C PHE A 50 -6.19 -9.94 0.79
N ASN A 51 -6.92 -9.38 1.75
CA ASN A 51 -8.34 -9.09 1.60
C ASN A 51 -8.53 -7.58 1.39
N LEU A 52 -9.35 -7.23 0.38
CA LEU A 52 -9.64 -5.84 0.05
C LEU A 52 -10.25 -5.05 1.20
N SER A 53 -11.11 -5.68 2.01
CA SER A 53 -11.73 -5.01 3.17
C SER A 53 -10.74 -4.69 4.28
N ASP A 54 -9.55 -5.29 4.23
CA ASP A 54 -8.56 -5.25 5.30
C ASP A 54 -7.35 -4.36 4.91
N ILE A 55 -7.42 -3.65 3.77
CA ILE A 55 -6.41 -2.68 3.38
C ILE A 55 -6.46 -1.50 4.36
N LEU A 56 -5.32 -1.19 4.97
CA LEU A 56 -5.14 0.04 5.73
C LEU A 56 -4.70 1.16 4.79
N VAL A 57 -5.39 2.29 4.80
CA VAL A 57 -4.97 3.48 4.05
C VAL A 57 -4.25 4.42 5.00
N LYS A 58 -3.04 4.87 4.64
CA LYS A 58 -2.24 5.80 5.43
C LYS A 58 -1.73 6.95 4.55
N GLU A 59 -1.68 8.13 5.16
CA GLU A 59 -1.09 9.36 4.60
C GLU A 59 0.07 9.77 5.52
N PRO A 60 1.27 9.22 5.30
CA PRO A 60 2.40 9.46 6.18
C PRO A 60 2.98 10.87 5.99
N SER A 61 3.73 11.37 6.99
CA SER A 61 4.42 12.65 6.88
C SER A 61 5.45 12.62 5.74
N LYS A 62 5.82 13.81 5.21
CA LYS A 62 6.83 13.93 4.15
C LYS A 62 8.17 13.27 4.52
N GLU A 63 8.61 13.42 5.76
CA GLU A 63 9.84 12.78 6.25
C GLU A 63 9.78 11.25 6.14
N LEU A 64 8.62 10.65 6.46
CA LEU A 64 8.45 9.21 6.31
C LEU A 64 8.28 8.78 4.85
N GLN A 65 7.62 9.60 4.02
CA GLN A 65 7.54 9.35 2.58
C GLN A 65 8.95 9.25 1.99
N GLU A 66 9.84 10.19 2.32
CA GLU A 66 11.25 10.17 1.88
C GLU A 66 12.00 8.90 2.31
N GLU A 67 11.76 8.41 3.53
CA GLU A 67 12.35 7.15 4.03
C GLU A 67 11.82 5.92 3.28
N ILE A 68 10.50 5.87 3.04
CA ILE A 68 9.84 4.80 2.30
C ILE A 68 10.37 4.75 0.87
N TYR A 69 10.48 5.90 0.20
CA TYR A 69 11.04 6.01 -1.15
C TYR A 69 12.50 5.58 -1.21
N GLY A 70 13.29 5.93 -0.19
CA GLY A 70 14.70 5.58 -0.13
C GLY A 70 14.95 4.07 0.09
N THR A 71 14.00 3.36 0.72
CA THR A 71 14.21 1.97 1.15
C THR A 71 13.35 0.94 0.40
N GLY A 72 12.25 1.36 -0.23
CA GLY A 72 11.26 0.47 -0.86
C GLY A 72 10.52 -0.43 0.14
N ASN A 73 10.74 -0.24 1.44
CA ASN A 73 10.10 -0.99 2.50
C ASN A 73 9.15 -0.07 3.26
N PHE A 74 7.98 -0.61 3.59
CA PHE A 74 7.12 0.05 4.56
C PHE A 74 7.50 -0.45 5.96
N PRO A 75 7.79 0.43 6.93
CA PRO A 75 8.28 0.00 8.24
C PRO A 75 7.29 -0.96 8.90
N GLU A 76 7.77 -2.11 9.42
CA GLU A 76 6.92 -3.13 10.07
C GLU A 76 6.21 -2.61 11.34
N PHE A 77 6.60 -1.42 11.84
CA PHE A 77 6.27 -0.92 13.18
C PHE A 77 5.16 0.14 13.23
N TRP A 78 4.14 0.03 12.36
CA TRP A 78 2.92 0.82 12.50
C TRP A 78 1.79 -0.05 13.06
N GLU A 79 2.09 -0.78 14.15
CA GLU A 79 1.05 -1.13 15.12
C GLU A 79 0.60 0.18 15.75
N GLU A 80 -0.64 0.57 15.44
CA GLU A 80 -1.48 1.58 16.11
C GLU A 80 -0.74 2.49 17.10
N GLU A 81 -0.27 3.66 16.64
CA GLU A 81 -0.28 4.79 17.56
C GLU A 81 -1.75 5.08 17.89
N ASN A 82 -2.08 4.80 19.16
CA ASN A 82 -3.38 5.03 19.80
C ASN A 82 -3.84 6.48 19.65
#